data_AF-A0A935G9L2-F1
#
_entry.id   AF-A0A935G9L2-F1
#
_cell.length_a   1.000
_cell.length_b   1.000
_cell.length_c   1.000
_cell.angle_alpha   90.00
_cell.angle_beta   90.00
_cell.angle_gamma   90.00
#
_symmetry.space_group_name_H-M   'P 1'
#
loop_
_entity.id
_entity.type
_entity.pdbx_description
1 polymer ?
#
loop_
_entity_poly.entity_id
_entity_poly.type
_entity_poly.pdbx_seq_one_letter_code
_entity_poly.pdbx_strand_id
1 'polypeptide(L)'
;MITGKIYEYFACQRPILGIGPTDGDAARILGDSEYAKMVDWDDLEGIKNFITNIYQKYINGDKLVVDYHQKELYSRKNLALKFNNILLEYINNKKNNG
;
A
#
# COMPACT_ATOMS: atom_id res chain seq x y z
N MET A 1 -6.79 8.25 11.25
CA MET A 1 -5.89 7.27 11.90
C MET A 1 -5.73 6.10 10.94
N ILE A 2 -4.53 5.86 10.42
CA ILE A 2 -4.24 4.76 9.51
C ILE A 2 -3.75 3.58 10.34
N THR A 3 -4.27 2.38 10.10
CA THR A 3 -3.72 1.20 10.76
C THR A 3 -2.45 0.75 10.03
N GLY A 4 -1.36 0.48 10.75
CA GLY A 4 -0.11 -0.04 10.16
C GLY A 4 -0.26 -1.37 9.41
N LYS A 5 -1.39 -2.08 9.56
CA LYS A 5 -1.72 -3.33 8.88
C LYS A 5 -1.65 -3.26 7.35
N ILE A 6 -1.90 -2.10 6.76
CA ILE A 6 -1.85 -1.96 5.29
C ILE A 6 -0.45 -2.29 4.74
N TYR A 7 0.60 -1.96 5.50
CA TYR A 7 1.98 -2.28 5.14
C TYR A 7 2.29 -3.77 5.29
N GLU A 8 1.65 -4.45 6.24
CA GLU A 8 1.74 -5.91 6.38
C GLU A 8 1.07 -6.61 5.19
N TYR A 9 -0.06 -6.09 4.71
CA TYR A 9 -0.74 -6.65 3.53
C TYR A 9 0.09 -6.52 2.25
N PHE A 10 0.83 -5.42 2.06
CA PHE A 10 1.81 -5.34 0.97
C PHE A 10 2.90 -6.41 1.08
N ALA A 11 3.38 -6.69 2.30
CA ALA A 11 4.39 -7.72 2.53
C ALA A 11 3.86 -9.14 2.24
N CYS A 12 2.55 -9.37 2.37
CA CYS A 12 1.91 -10.63 1.99
C CYS A 12 1.93 -10.91 0.49
N GLN A 13 2.13 -9.89 -0.37
CA GLN A 13 2.21 -10.03 -1.83
C GLN A 13 0.97 -10.71 -2.43
N ARG A 14 -0.20 -10.41 -1.88
CA ARG A 14 -1.50 -10.91 -2.35
C ARG A 14 -2.35 -9.76 -2.86
N PRO A 15 -3.35 -10.00 -3.73
CA PRO A 15 -4.35 -8.98 -4.02
C PRO A 15 -5.02 -8.45 -2.74
N ILE A 16 -5.27 -7.14 -2.66
CA ILE A 16 -5.81 -6.45 -1.48
C ILE A 16 -7.10 -5.72 -1.87
N LEU A 17 -8.21 -6.09 -1.25
CA LEU A 17 -9.45 -5.33 -1.31
C LEU A 17 -9.62 -4.56 0.00
N GLY A 18 -9.56 -3.23 -0.06
CA GLY A 18 -9.92 -2.36 1.05
C GLY A 18 -11.39 -1.96 0.96
N ILE A 19 -12.08 -1.95 2.09
CA ILE A 19 -13.46 -1.45 2.19
C ILE A 19 -13.43 -0.23 3.11
N GLY A 20 -13.90 0.92 2.61
CA GLY A 20 -13.85 2.18 3.34
C GLY A 20 -13.88 3.41 2.43
N PRO A 21 -13.69 4.62 3.00
CA PRO A 21 -13.65 5.86 2.24
C PRO A 21 -12.58 5.79 1.14
N THR A 22 -13.01 5.99 -0.11
CA THR A 22 -12.17 5.86 -1.32
C THR A 22 -11.20 7.02 -1.51
N ASP A 23 -11.38 8.12 -0.78
CA ASP A 23 -10.53 9.32 -0.77
C ASP A 23 -9.67 9.45 0.50
N GLY A 24 -9.79 8.50 1.43
CA GLY A 24 -9.07 8.49 2.70
C GLY A 24 -7.58 8.14 2.57
N ASP A 25 -6.81 8.37 3.64
CA ASP A 25 -5.37 8.09 3.65
C ASP A 25 -5.03 6.63 3.33
N ALA A 26 -5.87 5.69 3.78
CA ALA A 26 -5.69 4.27 3.49
C ALA A 26 -5.87 3.97 1.99
N ALA A 27 -6.81 4.63 1.31
CA ALA A 27 -7.00 4.52 -0.13
C ALA A 27 -5.78 5.06 -0.89
N ARG A 28 -5.25 6.21 -0.44
CA ARG A 28 -4.03 6.79 -1.01
C ARG A 28 -2.81 5.90 -0.86
N ILE A 29 -2.64 5.25 0.30
CA ILE A 29 -1.53 4.31 0.53
C ILE A 29 -1.71 3.03 -0.29
N LEU A 30 -2.94 2.50 -0.32
CA LEU A 30 -3.28 1.29 -1.09
C LEU A 30 -3.00 1.49 -2.58
N GLY A 31 -3.33 2.67 -3.09
CA GLY A 31 -3.36 2.97 -4.52
C GLY A 31 -4.55 2.33 -5.21
N ASP A 32 -4.56 2.45 -6.54
CA ASP A 32 -5.55 1.81 -7.40
C ASP A 32 -4.82 1.02 -8.50
N SER A 33 -5.09 -0.28 -8.56
CA SER A 33 -4.48 -1.22 -9.50
C SER A 33 -5.37 -2.46 -9.66
N GLU A 34 -5.05 -3.31 -10.63
CA GLU A 34 -5.79 -4.57 -10.83
C GLU A 34 -5.72 -5.52 -9.63
N TYR A 35 -4.73 -5.37 -8.75
CA TYR A 35 -4.52 -6.24 -7.59
C TYR A 35 -4.75 -5.53 -6.25
N ALA A 36 -4.95 -4.22 -6.22
CA ALA A 36 -5.22 -3.47 -5.01
C ALA A 36 -6.22 -2.35 -5.26
N LYS A 37 -7.33 -2.36 -4.52
CA LYS A 37 -8.42 -1.38 -4.70
C LYS A 37 -9.10 -1.04 -3.37
N MET A 38 -9.43 0.24 -3.17
CA MET A 38 -10.37 0.68 -2.12
C MET A 38 -11.76 0.84 -2.73
N VAL A 39 -12.77 0.28 -2.10
CA VAL A 39 -14.19 0.42 -2.49
C VAL A 39 -15.00 0.94 -1.32
N ASP A 40 -16.03 1.74 -1.61
CA ASP A 40 -16.95 2.23 -0.59
C ASP A 40 -17.81 1.07 -0.05
N TRP A 41 -18.35 1.22 1.15
CA TRP A 41 -19.20 0.26 1.82
C TRP A 41 -20.44 -0.10 0.99
N ASP A 42 -20.98 0.91 0.29
CA ASP A 42 -22.19 0.77 -0.51
C ASP A 42 -21.90 0.30 -1.96
N ASP A 43 -20.63 0.20 -2.35
CA ASP A 43 -20.21 -0.24 -3.69
C ASP A 43 -20.14 -1.78 -3.78
N LEU A 44 -21.30 -2.43 -3.64
CA LEU A 44 -21.43 -3.88 -3.76
C LEU A 44 -20.98 -4.40 -5.13
N GLU A 45 -21.19 -3.61 -6.19
CA GLU A 45 -20.78 -3.96 -7.53
C GLU A 45 -19.25 -3.96 -7.66
N GLY A 46 -18.58 -2.95 -7.14
CA GLY A 46 -17.12 -2.86 -7.08
C GLY A 46 -16.48 -4.00 -6.31
N ILE A 47 -17.05 -4.36 -5.14
CA ILE A 47 -16.63 -5.53 -4.36
C ILE A 47 -16.73 -6.81 -5.19
N LYS A 48 -17.90 -7.05 -5.79
CA LYS A 48 -18.15 -8.26 -6.60
C LYS A 48 -17.22 -8.34 -7.79
N ASN A 49 -17.01 -7.22 -8.49
CA ASN A 49 -16.17 -7.16 -9.67
C ASN A 49 -14.70 -7.45 -9.34
N PHE A 50 -14.17 -6.88 -8.25
CA PHE A 50 -12.81 -7.16 -7.80
C PHE A 50 -12.63 -8.65 -7.46
N ILE A 51 -13.49 -9.20 -6.60
CA ILE A 51 -13.41 -10.61 -6.19
C ILE A 51 -13.52 -11.53 -7.41
N THR A 52 -14.46 -11.26 -8.32
CA THR A 52 -14.66 -12.05 -9.53
C THR A 52 -13.43 -12.02 -10.42
N ASN A 53 -12.82 -10.85 -10.64
CA ASN A 53 -11.61 -10.73 -11.45
C ASN A 53 -10.45 -11.55 -10.85
N ILE A 54 -10.17 -11.39 -9.56
CA ILE A 54 -9.11 -12.14 -8.89
C ILE A 54 -9.38 -13.65 -8.91
N TYR A 55 -10.64 -14.06 -8.74
CA TYR A 55 -11.03 -15.46 -8.83
C TYR A 55 -10.85 -16.03 -10.25
N GLN A 56 -11.20 -15.27 -11.29
CA GLN A 56 -10.98 -15.69 -12.68
C GLN A 56 -9.50 -15.91 -12.99
N LYS A 57 -8.62 -15.00 -12.54
CA LYS A 57 -7.17 -15.18 -12.64
C LYS A 57 -6.70 -16.45 -11.93
N TYR A 58 -7.21 -16.71 -10.72
CA TYR A 58 -6.90 -17.93 -9.98
C TYR A 58 -7.27 -19.21 -10.73
N ILE A 59 -8.49 -19.31 -11.26
CA ILE A 59 -8.94 -20.52 -11.98
C ILE A 59 -8.23 -20.71 -13.33
N ASN A 60 -7.75 -19.62 -13.94
CA ASN A 60 -6.95 -19.66 -15.16
C ASN A 60 -5.48 -20.05 -14.91
N GLY A 61 -5.08 -20.23 -13.65
CA GLY A 61 -3.73 -20.64 -13.27
C GLY A 61 -2.73 -19.50 -13.12
N ASP A 62 -3.18 -18.24 -13.08
CA ASP A 62 -2.31 -17.10 -12.88
C ASP A 62 -1.69 -17.13 -11.47
N LYS A 63 -0.42 -16.74 -11.37
CA LYS A 63 0.24 -16.56 -10.08
C LYS A 63 -0.28 -15.28 -9.43
N LEU A 64 -1.12 -15.42 -8.40
CA LEU A 64 -1.57 -14.33 -7.54
C LEU A 64 -0.50 -13.92 -6.51
N VAL A 65 0.69 -13.59 -7.01
CA VAL A 65 1.80 -13.00 -6.24
C VAL A 65 2.06 -11.62 -6.81
N VAL A 66 1.83 -10.60 -6.00
CA VAL A 66 1.85 -9.20 -6.42
C VAL A 66 3.06 -8.51 -5.80
N ASP A 67 3.92 -7.95 -6.64
CA ASP A 67 5.07 -7.18 -6.17
C ASP A 67 4.67 -5.71 -5.98
N TYR A 68 4.23 -5.37 -4.78
CA TYR A 68 3.91 -4.00 -4.43
C TYR A 68 5.18 -3.20 -4.19
N HIS A 69 5.38 -2.12 -4.95
CA HIS A 69 6.47 -1.17 -4.70
C HIS A 69 6.47 -0.64 -3.25
N GLN A 70 5.28 -0.52 -2.65
CA GLN A 70 5.07 -0.12 -1.26
C GLN A 70 5.78 -1.05 -0.26
N LYS A 71 5.90 -2.35 -0.54
CA LYS A 71 6.60 -3.31 0.32
C LYS A 71 8.06 -2.90 0.55
N GLU A 72 8.75 -2.49 -0.49
CA GLU A 72 10.12 -2.00 -0.39
C GLU A 72 10.15 -0.60 0.24
N LEU A 73 9.32 0.32 -0.26
CA LEU A 73 9.28 1.72 0.18
C LEU A 73 9.02 1.90 1.68
N TYR A 74 8.18 1.02 2.25
CA TYR A 74 7.80 1.00 3.66
C TYR A 74 8.45 -0.15 4.44
N SER A 75 9.46 -0.80 3.88
CA SER A 75 10.27 -1.76 4.64
C SER A 75 10.95 -1.10 5.84
N ARG A 76 11.17 -1.87 6.91
CA ARG A 76 11.89 -1.39 8.10
C ARG A 76 13.23 -0.74 7.76
N LYS A 77 13.96 -1.33 6.80
CA LYS A 77 15.24 -0.80 6.31
C LYS A 77 15.06 0.58 5.67
N ASN A 78 14.14 0.73 4.72
CA ASN A 78 13.96 1.99 4.00
C ASN A 78 13.34 3.09 4.87
N LEU A 79 12.47 2.74 5.81
CA LEU A 79 11.98 3.71 6.80
C LEU A 79 13.10 4.21 7.73
N ALA A 80 13.99 3.32 8.19
CA ALA A 80 15.15 3.72 8.98
C ALA A 80 16.11 4.62 8.17
N LEU A 81 16.32 4.31 6.89
CA LEU A 81 17.13 5.15 6.00
C LEU A 81 16.52 6.54 5.79
N LYS A 82 15.20 6.62 5.54
CA LYS A 82 14.50 7.91 5.43
C LYS A 82 14.66 8.74 6.71
N PHE A 83 14.52 8.11 7.87
CA PHE A 83 14.70 8.80 9.15
C PHE A 83 16.13 9.30 9.33
N ASN A 84 17.13 8.47 9.01
CA ASN A 84 18.54 8.87 9.05
C ASN A 84 18.84 10.08 8.15
N ASN A 85 18.27 10.12 6.94
CA ASN A 85 18.47 11.22 6.01
C ASN A 85 17.92 12.54 6.58
N ILE A 86 16.73 12.52 7.20
CA ILE A 86 16.15 13.69 7.87
C ILE A 86 17.06 14.18 9.00
N LEU A 87 17.64 13.27 9.79
CA LEU A 87 18.59 13.65 10.85
C LEU A 87 19.86 14.30 10.29
N LEU A 88 20.41 13.76 9.19
CA LEU A 88 21.60 14.32 8.54
C LEU A 88 21.31 15.71 7.96
N GLU A 89 20.17 15.90 7.30
CA GLU A 89 19.72 17.19 6.79
C GLU A 89 19.60 18.23 7.92
N TYR A 90 18.99 17.84 9.05
CA TYR A 90 18.88 18.71 10.22
C TYR A 90 20.25 19.11 10.78
N ILE A 91 21.18 18.16 10.91
CA ILE A 91 22.55 18.43 11.40
C ILE A 91 23.29 19.39 10.46
N ASN A 92 23.19 19.18 9.15
CA ASN A 92 23.87 19.99 8.14
C ASN A 92 23.31 21.43 8.11
N ASN A 93 21.99 21.59 8.18
CA ASN A 93 21.36 22.91 8.23
C ASN A 93 21.76 23.70 9.48
N LYS A 94 21.97 23.03 10.62
CA LYS A 94 22.46 23.70 11.84
C LYS A 94 23.92 24.16 11.72
N LYS A 95 24.76 23.43 10.98
CA LYS A 95 26.17 23.80 10.75
C LYS A 95 26.32 24.97 9.77
N ASN A 96 25.43 25.11 8.80
CA ASN A 96 25.49 26.19 7.79
C ASN A 96 24.92 27.53 8.28
N ASN A 97 24.21 27.53 9.41
CA ASN A 97 23.58 28.72 10.00
C ASN A 97 24.31 29.22 11.27
N GLY A 98 25.55 28.77 11.51
CA GLY A 98 26.36 29.11 12.68
C GLY A 98 27.74 29.64 12.31
#